data_AF-A0A8C5X0U3-F1
#
_entry.id   AF-A0A8C5X0U3-F1
#
_cell.length_a   1.000
_cell.length_b   1.000
_cell.length_c   1.000
_cell.angle_alpha   90.00
_cell.angle_beta   90.00
_cell.angle_gamma   90.00
#
_symmetry.space_group_name_H-M   'P 1'
#
loop_
_entity.id
_entity.type
_entity.pdbx_description
1 polymer ?
#
loop_
_entity_poly.entity_id
_entity_poly.type
_entity_poly.pdbx_seq_one_letter_code
_entity_poly.pdbx_strand_id
1 'polypeptide(L)'
;MAGKACPWAQDEALQQVLMSDWSVSFTSLYNLLRARLCPYFYVCSAQFSVLFRAAGLAGSDVPTAAIAPTTRGLREAMRSEGKRESLETETADGITGGSTPSDDDDDGSFSWLEEMGVQDKVKKPNTISIQLRKEKHEVQVDHRAESLVLVRGSHTFTLLNFLISCRSLVAAAGPQAGLPPTLLAPVAFRGGTMQTLKARSVSGRTRAQGGFEDVFSLEVQGPILPHALHALTLLLGPAQHGTFRALLSPHEPSAAFNARPEPVHQDLPACGLHSKTLDQLRQCPTLGKSSIRVLEMKDYAYTWKV
;
A
#
# COMPACT_ATOMS: atom_id res chain seq x y z
N MET A 1 24.18 -26.36 -11.56
CA MET A 1 24.13 -25.37 -10.45
C MET A 1 23.17 -25.93 -9.39
N ALA A 2 23.71 -26.51 -8.32
CA ALA A 2 22.90 -27.05 -7.23
C ALA A 2 22.17 -25.89 -6.52
N GLY A 3 20.84 -25.99 -6.41
CA GLY A 3 20.05 -25.03 -5.66
C GLY A 3 20.57 -24.96 -4.24
N LYS A 4 20.92 -23.77 -3.77
CA LYS A 4 21.24 -23.55 -2.36
C LYS A 4 20.00 -23.98 -1.58
N ALA A 5 20.08 -25.11 -0.89
CA ALA A 5 19.05 -25.53 0.05
C ALA A 5 18.82 -24.36 1.01
N CYS A 6 17.56 -24.02 1.26
CA CYS A 6 17.18 -23.07 2.30
C CYS A 6 16.94 -23.91 3.56
N PRO A 7 17.97 -24.18 4.40
CA PRO A 7 17.84 -25.13 5.51
C PRO A 7 16.73 -24.73 6.49
N TRP A 8 16.52 -23.43 6.68
CA TRP A 8 15.42 -22.89 7.50
C TRP A 8 14.02 -23.19 6.94
N ALA A 9 13.89 -23.44 5.63
CA ALA A 9 12.60 -23.74 5.01
C ALA A 9 12.08 -25.15 5.34
N GLN A 10 12.94 -26.03 5.87
CA GLN A 10 12.57 -27.40 6.26
C GLN A 10 12.49 -27.58 7.78
N ASP A 11 12.91 -26.58 8.55
CA ASP A 11 12.87 -26.60 10.01
C ASP A 11 11.58 -25.97 10.53
N GLU A 12 10.59 -26.80 10.82
CA GLU A 12 9.29 -26.34 11.34
C GLU A 12 9.42 -25.63 12.69
N ALA A 13 10.32 -26.10 13.57
CA ALA A 13 10.51 -25.49 14.88
C ALA A 13 11.06 -24.07 14.76
N LEU A 14 12.06 -23.87 13.90
CA LEU A 14 12.59 -22.55 13.59
C LEU A 14 11.52 -21.64 12.97
N GLN A 15 10.72 -22.15 12.04
CA GLN A 15 9.63 -21.37 11.43
C GLN A 15 8.59 -20.91 12.44
N GLN A 16 8.22 -21.78 13.40
CA GLN A 16 7.30 -21.40 14.47
C GLN A 16 7.88 -20.29 15.35
N VAL A 17 9.17 -20.36 15.69
CA VAL A 17 9.84 -19.30 16.47
C VAL A 17 9.86 -17.98 15.69
N LEU A 18 10.26 -18.01 14.41
CA LEU A 18 10.30 -16.81 13.56
C LEU A 18 8.92 -16.18 13.39
N MET A 19 7.88 -16.98 13.17
CA MET A 19 6.50 -16.50 13.08
C MET A 19 5.98 -15.93 14.41
N SER A 20 6.35 -16.54 15.54
CA SER A 20 6.01 -16.03 16.87
C SER A 20 6.64 -14.65 17.11
N ASP A 21 7.95 -14.51 16.86
CA ASP A 21 8.66 -13.23 17.04
C ASP A 21 8.16 -12.16 16.07
N TRP A 22 7.85 -12.55 14.83
CA TRP A 22 7.24 -11.66 13.86
C TRP A 22 5.86 -11.17 14.31
N SER A 23 5.02 -12.06 14.85
CA SER A 23 3.67 -11.71 15.35
C SER A 23 3.74 -10.69 16.50
N VAL A 24 4.71 -10.86 17.39
CA VAL A 24 5.00 -9.90 18.48
C VAL A 24 5.42 -8.54 17.91
N SER A 25 6.31 -8.54 16.91
CA SER A 25 6.82 -7.33 16.26
C SER A 25 5.72 -6.59 15.48
N PHE A 26 4.89 -7.32 14.76
CA PHE A 26 3.76 -6.80 13.99
C PHE A 26 2.68 -6.20 14.91
N THR A 27 2.35 -6.91 16.01
CA THR A 27 1.43 -6.40 17.03
C THR A 27 1.98 -5.12 17.69
N SER A 28 3.29 -5.07 17.96
CA SER A 28 3.94 -3.86 18.48
C SER A 28 3.80 -2.68 17.52
N LEU A 29 4.01 -2.89 16.21
CA LEU A 29 3.85 -1.85 15.20
C LEU A 29 2.40 -1.36 15.10
N TYR A 30 1.44 -2.29 15.13
CA TYR A 30 0.02 -1.93 15.09
C TYR A 30 -0.39 -1.11 16.32
N ASN A 31 0.14 -1.42 17.50
CA ASN A 31 -0.09 -0.62 18.71
C ASN A 31 0.52 0.79 18.59
N LEU A 32 1.72 0.93 18.03
CA LEU A 32 2.33 2.24 17.75
C LEU A 32 1.51 3.03 16.73
N LEU A 33 0.96 2.38 15.71
CA LEU A 33 0.08 2.98 14.71
C LEU A 33 -1.19 3.53 15.37
N ARG A 34 -1.85 2.72 16.22
CA ARG A 34 -3.04 3.13 16.97
C ARG A 34 -2.77 4.27 17.94
N ALA A 35 -1.61 4.26 18.59
CA ALA A 35 -1.16 5.33 19.46
C ALA A 35 -0.70 6.59 18.70
N ARG A 36 -0.74 6.60 17.36
CA ARG A 36 -0.23 7.67 16.48
C ARG A 36 1.26 7.99 16.70
N LEU A 37 2.03 7.01 17.18
CA LEU A 37 3.48 7.08 17.33
C LEU A 37 4.24 6.54 16.12
N CYS A 38 3.54 5.77 15.26
CA CYS A 38 4.02 5.33 13.97
C CYS A 38 3.04 5.86 12.90
N PRO A 39 3.46 6.73 11.96
CA PRO A 39 2.55 7.27 10.96
C PRO A 39 2.12 6.20 9.96
N TYR A 40 3.03 5.33 9.54
CA TYR A 40 2.73 4.23 8.64
C TYR A 40 3.78 3.13 8.79
N PHE A 41 3.45 1.91 8.40
CA PHE A 41 4.43 0.84 8.22
C PHE A 41 3.99 -0.10 7.10
N TYR A 42 4.95 -0.85 6.57
CA TYR A 42 4.73 -1.84 5.53
C TYR A 42 4.92 -3.26 6.07
N VAL A 43 4.08 -4.16 5.58
CA VAL A 43 4.30 -5.61 5.62
C VAL A 43 4.60 -6.07 4.20
N CYS A 44 5.81 -6.53 3.93
CA CYS A 44 6.26 -6.94 2.60
C CYS A 44 6.41 -8.46 2.54
N SER A 45 5.40 -9.14 2.00
CA SER A 45 5.49 -10.58 1.70
C SER A 45 6.00 -10.82 0.28
N ALA A 46 6.23 -12.07 -0.07
CA ALA A 46 6.64 -12.46 -1.42
C ALA A 46 5.55 -12.23 -2.48
N GLN A 47 4.26 -12.22 -2.08
CA GLN A 47 3.12 -12.18 -3.01
C GLN A 47 2.40 -10.84 -3.02
N PHE A 48 2.41 -10.13 -1.88
CA PHE A 48 1.71 -8.87 -1.70
C PHE A 48 2.39 -8.00 -0.66
N SER A 49 2.10 -6.71 -0.69
CA SER A 49 2.48 -5.76 0.34
C SER A 49 1.24 -5.18 1.00
N VAL A 50 1.35 -4.85 2.28
CA VAL A 50 0.32 -4.12 3.03
C VAL A 50 0.92 -2.82 3.55
N LEU A 51 0.25 -1.70 3.29
CA LEU A 51 0.57 -0.40 3.88
C LEU A 51 -0.46 -0.08 4.95
N PHE A 52 -0.04 -0.13 6.22
CA PHE A 52 -0.83 0.37 7.33
C PHE A 52 -0.55 1.86 7.54
N ARG A 53 -1.59 2.67 7.74
CA ARG A 53 -1.52 4.12 7.98
C ARG A 53 -2.32 4.46 9.24
N ALA A 54 -1.76 5.34 10.06
CA ALA A 54 -2.45 5.86 11.23
C ALA A 54 -3.58 6.81 10.80
N ALA A 55 -4.53 7.02 11.72
CA ALA A 55 -5.53 8.08 11.57
C ALA A 55 -4.85 9.45 11.38
N GLY A 56 -5.34 10.23 10.43
CA GLY A 56 -4.82 11.52 9.97
C GLY A 56 -3.88 11.44 8.76
N LEU A 57 -3.48 10.26 8.30
CA LEU A 57 -2.64 10.11 7.11
C LEU A 57 -3.46 9.93 5.84
N ALA A 58 -2.93 10.45 4.73
CA ALA A 58 -3.50 10.32 3.40
C ALA A 58 -5.00 10.71 3.32
N GLY A 59 -5.43 11.67 4.15
CA GLY A 59 -6.81 12.11 4.23
C GLY A 59 -7.76 11.21 5.03
N SER A 60 -7.32 10.15 5.72
CA SER A 60 -8.25 9.31 6.49
C SER A 60 -8.33 9.74 7.96
N ASP A 61 -9.51 9.80 8.55
CA ASP A 61 -9.74 10.04 9.98
C ASP A 61 -9.57 8.78 10.85
N VAL A 62 -9.63 7.61 10.22
CA VAL A 62 -9.44 6.30 10.84
C VAL A 62 -8.14 5.65 10.38
N PRO A 63 -7.58 4.67 11.12
CA PRO A 63 -6.50 3.83 10.61
C PRO A 63 -6.93 3.12 9.33
N THR A 64 -5.99 2.97 8.39
CA THR A 64 -6.26 2.25 7.13
C THR A 64 -5.16 1.24 6.84
N ALA A 65 -5.50 0.19 6.11
CA ALA A 65 -4.56 -0.79 5.59
C ALA A 65 -4.85 -1.06 4.12
N ALA A 66 -3.89 -0.76 3.25
CA ALA A 66 -4.00 -0.95 1.82
C ALA A 66 -3.18 -2.18 1.41
N ILE A 67 -3.78 -3.14 0.71
CA ILE A 67 -3.14 -4.40 0.30
C ILE A 67 -3.04 -4.44 -1.21
N ALA A 68 -1.82 -4.65 -1.73
CA ALA A 68 -1.59 -4.81 -3.16
C ALA A 68 -0.29 -5.58 -3.49
N PRO A 69 -0.28 -6.35 -4.61
CA PRO A 69 -1.47 -6.80 -5.32
C PRO A 69 -2.23 -7.86 -4.50
N THR A 70 -3.51 -8.10 -4.81
CA THR A 70 -4.29 -9.20 -4.21
C THR A 70 -4.69 -10.23 -5.26
N THR A 71 -5.09 -11.41 -4.78
CA THR A 71 -5.71 -12.46 -5.59
C THR A 71 -7.15 -12.64 -5.17
N ARG A 72 -7.98 -13.23 -6.04
CA ARG A 72 -9.36 -13.59 -5.70
C ARG A 72 -9.42 -14.41 -4.41
N GLY A 73 -8.59 -15.44 -4.28
CA GLY A 73 -8.55 -16.29 -3.09
C GLY A 73 -8.21 -15.52 -1.80
N LEU A 74 -7.29 -14.55 -1.86
CA LEU A 74 -7.00 -13.68 -0.72
C LEU A 74 -8.21 -12.81 -0.35
N ARG A 75 -8.85 -12.20 -1.35
CA ARG A 75 -10.04 -11.36 -1.15
C ARG A 75 -11.21 -12.16 -0.57
N GLU A 76 -11.43 -13.39 -1.05
CA GLU A 76 -12.45 -14.30 -0.54
C GLU A 76 -12.14 -14.74 0.90
N ALA A 77 -10.90 -15.11 1.21
CA ALA A 77 -10.48 -15.47 2.57
C ALA A 77 -10.72 -14.32 3.56
N MET A 78 -10.37 -13.09 3.16
CA MET A 78 -10.64 -11.89 3.96
C MET A 78 -12.14 -11.65 4.16
N ARG A 79 -12.97 -11.90 3.14
CA ARG A 79 -14.44 -11.78 3.26
C ARG A 79 -15.04 -12.87 4.14
N SER A 80 -14.53 -14.10 4.09
CA SER A 80 -15.04 -15.20 4.93
C SER A 80 -14.73 -14.98 6.40
N GLU A 81 -13.54 -14.47 6.72
CA GLU A 81 -13.17 -14.08 8.09
C GLU A 81 -13.93 -12.81 8.52
N GLY A 82 -14.11 -11.86 7.58
CA GLY A 82 -14.89 -10.64 7.75
C GLY A 82 -16.40 -10.82 7.78
N LYS A 83 -16.95 -12.02 7.54
CA LYS A 83 -18.40 -12.26 7.66
C LYS A 83 -18.90 -12.17 9.11
N ARG A 84 -17.99 -11.98 10.08
CA ARG A 84 -18.32 -11.60 11.47
C ARG A 84 -18.37 -10.08 11.70
N GLU A 85 -17.77 -9.23 10.86
CA GLU A 85 -17.80 -7.76 10.95
C GLU A 85 -17.52 -7.13 9.55
N SER A 86 -18.51 -6.41 8.99
CA SER A 86 -18.63 -5.98 7.57
C SER A 86 -17.38 -5.32 6.94
N LEU A 87 -16.65 -6.04 6.10
CA LEU A 87 -15.51 -5.53 5.32
C LEU A 87 -15.98 -4.87 4.00
N GLU A 88 -16.08 -3.55 3.96
CA GLU A 88 -16.31 -2.80 2.72
C GLU A 88 -15.05 -2.86 1.83
N THR A 89 -15.13 -3.62 0.75
CA THR A 89 -14.07 -3.72 -0.27
C THR A 89 -14.40 -2.72 -1.37
N GLU A 90 -13.92 -1.48 -1.25
CA GLU A 90 -14.01 -0.50 -2.33
C GLU A 90 -12.88 -0.78 -3.35
N THR A 91 -13.25 -1.30 -4.52
CA THR A 91 -12.36 -1.33 -5.69
C THR A 91 -12.28 0.08 -6.27
N ALA A 92 -11.06 0.61 -6.40
CA ALA A 92 -10.80 2.03 -6.73
C ALA A 92 -11.03 2.39 -8.23
N ASP A 93 -12.20 2.10 -8.78
CA ASP A 93 -12.67 2.66 -10.05
C ASP A 93 -14.20 2.82 -10.03
N GLY A 94 -14.69 4.07 -9.89
CA GLY A 94 -16.04 4.47 -10.29
C GLY A 94 -16.91 5.14 -9.21
N ILE A 95 -16.85 6.47 -9.13
CA ILE A 95 -17.97 7.28 -8.62
C ILE A 95 -19.05 7.28 -9.71
N THR A 96 -20.13 6.55 -9.47
CA THR A 96 -21.48 6.92 -9.92
C THR A 96 -22.43 6.47 -8.83
N GLY A 97 -23.18 7.43 -8.27
CA GLY A 97 -24.04 7.23 -7.11
C GLY A 97 -25.09 6.14 -7.30
N GLY A 98 -25.48 5.55 -6.18
CA GLY A 98 -26.54 4.57 -6.09
C GLY A 98 -26.43 3.84 -4.76
N SER A 99 -27.33 4.21 -3.85
CA SER A 99 -27.58 3.58 -2.57
C SER A 99 -27.50 2.05 -2.63
N THR A 100 -26.88 1.45 -1.62
CA THR A 100 -27.13 0.04 -1.26
C THR A 100 -28.63 -0.25 -1.30
N PRO A 101 -29.13 -1.26 -2.02
CA PRO A 101 -30.30 -1.95 -1.54
C PRO A 101 -29.84 -2.82 -0.37
N SER A 102 -30.47 -2.64 0.79
CA SER A 102 -30.64 -3.78 1.68
C SER A 102 -31.25 -4.90 0.84
N ASP A 103 -30.79 -6.13 1.04
CA ASP A 103 -31.56 -7.32 0.68
C ASP A 103 -32.78 -7.35 1.61
N ASP A 104 -33.73 -6.46 1.36
CA ASP A 104 -35.12 -6.63 1.74
C ASP A 104 -35.80 -7.21 0.51
N ASP A 105 -36.24 -8.47 0.63
CA ASP A 105 -37.15 -9.11 -0.29
C ASP A 105 -38.41 -8.24 -0.42
N ASP A 106 -38.48 -7.39 -1.44
CA ASP A 106 -39.71 -6.70 -1.82
C ASP A 106 -39.97 -6.90 -3.32
N ASP A 107 -40.93 -7.79 -3.60
CA ASP A 107 -41.54 -8.12 -4.89
C ASP A 107 -42.29 -6.91 -5.54
N GLY A 108 -41.85 -5.67 -5.28
CA GLY A 108 -42.56 -4.44 -5.65
C GLY A 108 -42.04 -3.72 -6.91
N SER A 109 -40.87 -4.06 -7.45
CA SER A 109 -40.20 -3.24 -8.48
C SER A 109 -40.59 -3.53 -9.94
N PHE A 110 -41.74 -4.15 -10.20
CA PHE A 110 -42.23 -4.39 -11.57
C PHE A 110 -43.56 -3.69 -11.90
N SER A 111 -44.22 -2.99 -10.96
CA SER A 111 -45.55 -2.42 -11.20
C SER A 111 -45.59 -1.31 -12.27
N TRP A 112 -44.51 -0.53 -12.43
CA TRP A 112 -44.44 0.53 -13.44
C TRP A 112 -44.27 -0.01 -14.88
N LEU A 113 -43.71 -1.21 -15.05
CA LEU A 113 -43.53 -1.85 -16.35
C LEU A 113 -44.83 -2.47 -16.88
N GLU A 114 -45.73 -2.88 -15.98
CA GLU A 114 -47.10 -3.29 -16.33
C GLU A 114 -47.95 -2.10 -16.78
N GLU A 115 -47.78 -0.93 -16.14
CA GLU A 115 -48.53 0.30 -16.44
C GLU A 115 -48.15 0.94 -17.80
N MET A 116 -46.98 0.60 -18.36
CA MET A 116 -46.53 1.04 -19.69
C MET A 116 -46.74 0.02 -20.83
N GLY A 117 -47.37 -1.13 -20.58
CA GLY A 117 -47.76 -2.09 -21.62
C GLY A 117 -46.61 -2.85 -22.30
N VAL A 118 -45.43 -2.93 -21.66
CA VAL A 118 -44.28 -3.68 -22.20
C VAL A 118 -44.32 -5.13 -21.70
N GLN A 119 -45.28 -5.90 -22.18
CA GLN A 119 -45.29 -7.36 -21.99
C GLN A 119 -44.48 -8.06 -23.08
N ASP A 120 -43.63 -8.98 -22.64
CA ASP A 120 -43.01 -10.07 -23.41
C ASP A 120 -41.98 -9.73 -24.50
N LYS A 121 -40.74 -9.35 -24.11
CA LYS A 121 -39.50 -9.81 -24.80
C LYS A 121 -38.15 -9.37 -24.22
N VAL A 122 -38.06 -8.80 -23.03
CA VAL A 122 -36.73 -8.61 -22.40
C VAL A 122 -36.31 -9.91 -21.72
N LYS A 123 -35.46 -10.70 -22.40
CA LYS A 123 -34.75 -11.82 -21.76
C LYS A 123 -33.99 -11.27 -20.55
N LYS A 124 -34.51 -11.52 -19.34
CA LYS A 124 -33.79 -11.27 -18.09
C LYS A 124 -32.41 -11.95 -18.21
N PRO A 125 -31.28 -11.24 -18.06
CA PRO A 125 -29.98 -11.90 -18.06
C PRO A 125 -29.92 -12.90 -16.90
N ASN A 126 -29.67 -14.18 -17.20
CA ASN A 126 -29.61 -15.24 -16.19
C ASN A 126 -28.54 -14.91 -15.13
N THR A 127 -28.90 -15.03 -13.85
CA THR A 127 -28.04 -14.79 -12.68
C THR A 127 -26.67 -15.47 -12.79
N ILE A 128 -26.64 -16.68 -13.37
CA ILE A 128 -25.42 -17.46 -13.62
C ILE A 128 -24.46 -16.74 -14.59
N SER A 129 -24.99 -16.10 -15.64
CA SER A 129 -24.17 -15.36 -16.62
C SER A 129 -23.62 -14.05 -16.06
N ILE A 130 -24.32 -13.44 -15.09
CA ILE A 130 -23.87 -12.25 -14.37
C ILE A 130 -22.77 -12.64 -13.37
N GLN A 131 -22.95 -13.73 -12.62
CA GLN A 131 -21.93 -14.29 -11.73
C GLN A 131 -20.66 -14.68 -12.47
N LEU A 132 -20.76 -15.40 -13.59
CA LEU A 132 -19.59 -15.77 -14.42
C LEU A 132 -18.84 -14.56 -14.96
N ARG A 133 -19.55 -13.48 -15.34
CA ARG A 133 -18.91 -12.24 -15.80
C ARG A 133 -18.22 -11.50 -14.65
N LYS A 134 -18.83 -11.47 -13.47
CA LYS A 134 -18.24 -10.90 -12.25
C LYS A 134 -16.97 -11.68 -11.84
N GLU A 135 -17.04 -13.00 -11.83
CA GLU A 135 -15.88 -13.86 -11.55
C GLU A 135 -14.76 -13.67 -12.59
N LYS A 136 -15.11 -13.60 -13.88
CA LYS A 136 -14.13 -13.37 -14.95
C LYS A 136 -13.47 -12.00 -14.82
N HIS A 137 -14.17 -10.99 -14.30
CA HIS A 137 -13.61 -9.66 -14.09
C HIS A 137 -12.74 -9.61 -12.82
N GLU A 138 -13.17 -10.24 -11.73
CA GLU A 138 -12.38 -10.33 -10.49
C GLU A 138 -11.07 -11.09 -10.68
N VAL A 139 -11.04 -12.14 -11.50
CA VAL A 139 -9.80 -12.87 -11.80
C VAL A 139 -8.88 -12.06 -12.74
N GLN A 140 -9.42 -11.16 -13.57
CA GLN A 140 -8.62 -10.35 -14.50
C GLN A 140 -7.75 -9.29 -13.81
N VAL A 141 -8.14 -8.85 -12.62
CA VAL A 141 -7.39 -7.84 -11.85
C VAL A 141 -6.31 -8.46 -10.95
N ASP A 142 -6.29 -9.79 -10.80
CA ASP A 142 -5.35 -10.48 -9.92
C ASP A 142 -3.89 -10.17 -10.28
N HIS A 143 -3.07 -10.00 -9.24
CA HIS A 143 -1.65 -9.63 -9.34
C HIS A 143 -1.38 -8.22 -9.93
N ARG A 144 -2.41 -7.41 -10.19
CA ARG A 144 -2.25 -6.06 -10.73
C ARG A 144 -2.52 -4.97 -9.69
N ALA A 145 -2.11 -3.74 -9.98
CA ALA A 145 -2.35 -2.58 -9.11
C ALA A 145 -3.85 -2.30 -8.91
N GLU A 146 -4.70 -2.70 -9.85
CA GLU A 146 -6.16 -2.57 -9.77
C GLU A 146 -6.79 -3.48 -8.70
N SER A 147 -6.09 -4.53 -8.26
CA SER A 147 -6.55 -5.43 -7.18
C SER A 147 -6.37 -4.86 -5.77
N LEU A 148 -6.13 -3.56 -5.64
CA LEU A 148 -5.99 -2.89 -4.35
C LEU A 148 -7.21 -3.14 -3.48
N VAL A 149 -6.97 -3.59 -2.24
CA VAL A 149 -8.00 -3.68 -1.21
C VAL A 149 -7.67 -2.67 -0.11
N LEU A 150 -8.62 -1.80 0.20
CA LEU A 150 -8.51 -0.84 1.28
C LEU A 150 -9.38 -1.28 2.47
N VAL A 151 -8.74 -1.52 3.61
CA VAL A 151 -9.39 -1.83 4.89
C VAL A 151 -9.34 -0.58 5.78
N ARG A 152 -10.45 -0.23 6.44
CA ARG A 152 -10.57 0.98 7.25
C ARG A 152 -11.04 0.68 8.67
N GLY A 153 -10.67 1.55 9.61
CA GLY A 153 -11.18 1.55 10.98
C GLY A 153 -10.81 0.31 11.78
N SER A 154 -11.78 -0.21 12.55
CA SER A 154 -11.63 -1.40 13.39
C SER A 154 -11.22 -2.64 12.59
N HIS A 155 -11.65 -2.75 11.33
CA HIS A 155 -11.30 -3.88 10.46
C HIS A 155 -9.80 -4.01 10.20
N THR A 156 -9.01 -2.96 10.42
CA THR A 156 -7.54 -3.05 10.36
C THR A 156 -6.96 -3.97 11.43
N PHE A 157 -7.62 -4.09 12.58
CA PHE A 157 -7.26 -5.05 13.63
C PHE A 157 -7.66 -6.48 13.25
N THR A 158 -8.82 -6.64 12.61
CA THR A 158 -9.24 -7.93 12.04
C THR A 158 -8.23 -8.40 11.00
N LEU A 159 -7.76 -7.50 10.13
CA LEU A 159 -6.70 -7.79 9.17
C LEU A 159 -5.38 -8.18 9.84
N LEU A 160 -4.97 -7.51 10.92
CA LEU A 160 -3.79 -7.89 11.71
C LEU A 160 -3.90 -9.35 12.17
N ASN A 161 -5.04 -9.73 12.78
CA ASN A 161 -5.26 -11.09 13.30
C ASN A 161 -5.31 -12.13 12.17
N PHE A 162 -5.96 -11.79 11.06
CA PHE A 162 -5.98 -12.62 9.85
C PHE A 162 -4.57 -12.88 9.35
N LEU A 163 -3.75 -11.85 9.18
CA LEU A 163 -2.37 -11.97 8.69
C LEU A 163 -1.50 -12.79 9.67
N ILE A 164 -1.64 -12.60 10.98
CA ILE A 164 -0.95 -13.41 12.00
C ILE A 164 -1.29 -14.89 11.87
N SER A 165 -2.54 -15.21 11.56
CA SER A 165 -3.02 -16.59 11.46
C SER A 165 -2.90 -17.17 10.04
N CYS A 166 -2.48 -16.35 9.06
CA CYS A 166 -2.52 -16.70 7.65
C CYS A 166 -1.35 -17.61 7.27
N ARG A 167 -1.64 -18.88 7.00
CA ARG A 167 -0.63 -19.88 6.60
C ARG A 167 -0.01 -19.62 5.22
N SER A 168 -0.73 -18.93 4.33
CA SER A 168 -0.22 -18.59 2.98
C SER A 168 0.62 -17.32 2.94
N LEU A 169 0.84 -16.67 4.09
CA LEU A 169 1.65 -15.45 4.19
C LEU A 169 3.14 -15.70 3.88
N VAL A 170 3.63 -16.89 4.22
CA VAL A 170 5.02 -17.30 4.04
C VAL A 170 5.19 -17.97 2.69
N ALA A 171 6.26 -17.62 1.97
CA ALA A 171 6.56 -18.26 0.69
C ALA A 171 6.85 -19.75 0.91
N ALA A 172 6.23 -20.61 0.10
CA ALA A 172 6.46 -22.06 0.15
C ALA A 172 7.80 -22.45 -0.52
N ALA A 173 8.31 -21.62 -1.43
CA ALA A 173 9.51 -21.91 -2.22
C ALA A 173 10.28 -20.63 -2.56
N GLY A 174 11.55 -20.81 -2.95
CA GLY A 174 12.45 -19.72 -3.33
C GLY A 174 13.30 -19.19 -2.16
N PRO A 175 14.07 -18.11 -2.38
CA PRO A 175 15.04 -17.60 -1.41
C PRO A 175 14.43 -17.12 -0.08
N GLN A 176 13.13 -16.80 -0.09
CA GLN A 176 12.37 -16.35 1.08
C GLN A 176 11.50 -17.46 1.68
N ALA A 177 11.68 -18.71 1.25
CA ALA A 177 10.88 -19.82 1.73
C ALA A 177 11.01 -19.99 3.25
N GLY A 178 9.89 -20.16 3.95
CA GLY A 178 9.89 -20.33 5.41
C GLY A 178 10.19 -19.06 6.22
N LEU A 179 10.36 -17.90 5.59
CA LEU A 179 10.60 -16.63 6.31
C LEU A 179 9.31 -15.80 6.42
N PRO A 180 9.03 -15.20 7.59
CA PRO A 180 7.91 -14.28 7.73
C PRO A 180 8.12 -13.01 6.87
N PRO A 181 7.05 -12.28 6.52
CA PRO A 181 7.16 -11.03 5.79
C PRO A 181 8.04 -9.98 6.48
N THR A 182 8.72 -9.19 5.68
CA THR A 182 9.54 -8.09 6.20
C THR A 182 8.65 -6.96 6.70
N LEU A 183 8.90 -6.49 7.92
CA LEU A 183 8.25 -5.30 8.48
C LEU A 183 9.16 -4.08 8.29
N LEU A 184 8.64 -3.00 7.69
CA LEU A 184 9.37 -1.76 7.48
C LEU A 184 8.60 -0.58 8.08
N ALA A 185 9.26 0.21 8.93
CA ALA A 185 8.65 1.37 9.58
C ALA A 185 9.63 2.55 9.63
N PRO A 186 9.11 3.80 9.67
CA PRO A 186 9.91 5.00 9.86
C PRO A 186 10.37 5.20 11.32
N VAL A 187 9.87 4.39 12.25
CA VAL A 187 10.14 4.49 13.69
C VAL A 187 10.65 3.16 14.24
N ALA A 188 11.33 3.21 15.38
CA ALA A 188 11.74 2.02 16.10
C ALA A 188 10.52 1.24 16.62
N PHE A 189 10.62 -0.09 16.60
CA PHE A 189 9.59 -0.99 17.10
C PHE A 189 10.24 -2.25 17.68
N ARG A 190 9.49 -3.02 18.48
CA ARG A 190 9.98 -4.26 19.07
C ARG A 190 10.38 -5.25 17.97
N GLY A 191 11.59 -5.80 18.05
CA GLY A 191 12.14 -6.70 17.03
C GLY A 191 12.69 -6.00 15.78
N GLY A 192 12.49 -4.69 15.66
CA GLY A 192 13.05 -3.89 14.57
C GLY A 192 14.55 -3.63 14.77
N THR A 193 15.28 -3.56 13.66
CA THR A 193 16.69 -3.13 13.64
C THR A 193 16.86 -1.95 12.69
N MET A 194 17.69 -0.98 13.09
CA MET A 194 18.01 0.16 12.23
C MET A 194 19.00 -0.29 11.15
N GLN A 195 18.68 0.00 9.89
CA GLN A 195 19.53 -0.33 8.75
C GLN A 195 19.96 0.96 8.07
N THR A 196 21.27 1.16 7.94
CA THR A 196 21.84 2.33 7.24
C THR A 196 21.68 2.16 5.74
N LEU A 197 21.10 3.17 5.07
CA LEU A 197 21.08 3.21 3.61
C LEU A 197 22.51 3.37 3.09
N LYS A 198 22.89 2.58 2.09
CA LYS A 198 24.20 2.69 1.46
C LYS A 198 24.23 3.96 0.64
N ALA A 199 25.13 4.88 0.94
CA ALA A 199 25.29 6.13 0.22
C ALA A 199 26.66 6.17 -0.48
N ARG A 200 26.67 6.58 -1.75
CA ARG A 200 27.90 6.82 -2.53
C ARG A 200 27.81 8.20 -3.17
N SER A 201 28.86 9.00 -2.98
CA SER A 201 29.01 10.29 -3.63
C SER A 201 29.96 10.17 -4.81
N VAL A 202 29.62 10.80 -5.93
CA VAL A 202 30.45 10.91 -7.13
C VAL A 202 30.48 12.37 -7.57
N SER A 203 31.67 12.90 -7.83
CA SER A 203 31.87 14.22 -8.41
C SER A 203 32.45 14.09 -9.81
N GLY A 204 31.96 14.87 -10.76
CA GLY A 204 32.46 14.94 -12.13
C GLY A 204 32.50 16.36 -12.65
N ARG A 205 33.02 16.54 -13.86
CA ARG A 205 33.03 17.82 -14.57
C ARG A 205 32.29 17.69 -15.88
N THR A 206 31.30 18.56 -16.12
CA THR A 206 30.56 18.62 -17.37
C THR A 206 30.95 19.87 -18.14
N ARG A 207 31.07 19.76 -19.46
CA ARG A 207 31.35 20.91 -20.34
C ARG A 207 30.03 21.60 -20.68
N ALA A 208 29.82 22.80 -20.16
CA ALA A 208 28.71 23.69 -20.51
C ALA A 208 29.17 24.73 -21.53
N GLN A 209 28.23 25.44 -22.16
CA GLN A 209 28.51 26.41 -23.24
C GLN A 209 29.49 27.54 -22.84
N GLY A 210 29.72 27.76 -21.54
CA GLY A 210 30.64 28.77 -21.01
C GLY A 210 31.83 28.25 -20.19
N GLY A 211 32.04 26.93 -20.06
CA GLY A 211 33.14 26.39 -19.24
C GLY A 211 32.93 24.95 -18.75
N PHE A 212 33.77 24.52 -17.79
CA PHE A 212 33.55 23.28 -17.04
C PHE A 212 32.77 23.59 -15.77
N GLU A 213 31.67 22.88 -15.55
CA GLU A 213 30.89 22.93 -14.31
C GLU A 213 31.10 21.62 -13.54
N ASP A 214 31.35 21.74 -12.23
CA ASP A 214 31.42 20.59 -11.34
C ASP A 214 29.99 20.08 -11.09
N VAL A 215 29.79 18.77 -11.28
CA VAL A 215 28.53 18.07 -11.07
C VAL A 215 28.70 17.06 -9.95
N PHE A 216 27.81 17.10 -8.97
CA PHE A 216 27.81 16.18 -7.84
C PHE A 216 26.60 15.24 -7.94
N SER A 217 26.82 13.96 -7.66
CA SER A 217 25.80 12.93 -7.67
C SER A 217 25.86 12.12 -6.37
N LEU A 218 24.69 11.89 -5.77
CA LEU A 218 24.52 11.08 -4.57
C LEU A 218 23.65 9.87 -4.91
N GLU A 219 24.24 8.69 -4.89
CA GLU A 219 23.56 7.41 -5.04
C GLU A 219 23.19 6.88 -3.66
N VAL A 220 21.90 6.64 -3.41
CA VAL A 220 21.38 6.07 -2.16
C VAL A 220 20.70 4.74 -2.47
N GLN A 221 21.14 3.67 -1.79
CA GLN A 221 20.67 2.30 -2.01
C GLN A 221 20.16 1.67 -0.71
N GLY A 222 19.01 1.01 -0.79
CA GLY A 222 18.36 0.31 0.31
C GLY A 222 16.84 0.50 0.26
N PRO A 223 16.11 0.09 1.32
CA PRO A 223 14.68 0.33 1.43
C PRO A 223 14.40 1.82 1.72
N ILE A 224 14.20 2.60 0.66
CA ILE A 224 13.89 4.04 0.76
C ILE A 224 12.38 4.20 0.97
N LEU A 225 11.99 4.52 2.20
CA LEU A 225 10.59 4.80 2.56
C LEU A 225 10.23 6.26 2.21
N PRO A 226 8.93 6.59 2.04
CA PRO A 226 8.49 7.93 1.63
C PRO A 226 9.07 9.10 2.44
N HIS A 227 9.17 8.96 3.78
CA HIS A 227 9.74 9.99 4.65
C HIS A 227 11.22 10.30 4.34
N ALA A 228 12.00 9.31 3.87
CA ALA A 228 13.41 9.47 3.58
C ALA A 228 13.63 10.34 2.33
N LEU A 229 12.79 10.16 1.30
CA LEU A 229 12.81 11.03 0.13
C LEU A 229 12.51 12.47 0.53
N HIS A 230 11.44 12.70 1.32
CA HIS A 230 11.12 14.04 1.80
C HIS A 230 12.27 14.65 2.61
N ALA A 231 12.86 13.90 3.55
CA ALA A 231 14.00 14.35 4.34
C ALA A 231 15.21 14.75 3.46
N LEU A 232 15.51 13.96 2.42
CA LEU A 232 16.55 14.31 1.44
C LEU A 232 16.20 15.59 0.68
N THR A 233 14.94 15.78 0.27
CA THR A 233 14.53 17.02 -0.41
C THR A 233 14.62 18.25 0.50
N LEU A 234 14.30 18.11 1.79
CA LEU A 234 14.45 19.18 2.78
C LEU A 234 15.91 19.55 3.03
N LEU A 235 16.80 18.55 2.98
CA LEU A 235 18.24 18.76 3.13
C LEU A 235 18.86 19.39 1.88
N LEU A 236 18.57 18.82 0.69
CA LEU A 236 19.16 19.23 -0.58
C LEU A 236 18.63 20.56 -1.09
N GLY A 237 17.38 20.92 -0.79
CA GLY A 237 16.78 22.18 -1.24
C GLY A 237 17.63 23.40 -0.85
N PRO A 238 17.90 23.66 0.43
CA PRO A 238 18.79 24.73 0.85
C PRO A 238 20.25 24.49 0.44
N ALA A 239 20.75 23.27 0.57
CA ALA A 239 22.16 22.94 0.30
C ALA A 239 22.56 23.10 -1.17
N GLN A 240 21.60 23.05 -2.09
CA GLN A 240 21.81 23.20 -3.54
C GLN A 240 21.08 24.42 -4.11
N HIS A 241 20.78 25.43 -3.27
CA HIS A 241 20.12 26.68 -3.67
C HIS A 241 18.85 26.48 -4.51
N GLY A 242 18.01 25.52 -4.09
CA GLY A 242 16.74 25.21 -4.74
C GLY A 242 16.89 24.49 -6.09
N THR A 243 18.06 23.91 -6.38
CA THR A 243 18.33 23.25 -7.67
C THR A 243 18.92 21.86 -7.48
N PHE A 244 18.11 20.82 -7.67
CA PHE A 244 18.62 19.45 -7.73
C PHE A 244 17.68 18.55 -8.54
N ARG A 245 18.19 17.40 -8.98
CA ARG A 245 17.40 16.36 -9.64
C ARG A 245 17.63 15.02 -8.96
N ALA A 246 16.54 14.29 -8.72
CA ALA A 246 16.58 12.93 -8.21
C ALA A 246 15.99 11.96 -9.24
N LEU A 247 16.71 10.87 -9.48
CA LEU A 247 16.22 9.71 -10.23
C LEU A 247 15.81 8.64 -9.22
N LEU A 248 14.59 8.13 -9.35
CA LEU A 248 13.99 7.19 -8.42
C LEU A 248 13.71 5.86 -9.11
N SER A 249 14.00 4.77 -8.40
CA SER A 249 13.67 3.40 -8.80
C SER A 249 12.62 2.84 -7.84
N PRO A 250 11.32 3.15 -8.05
CA PRO A 250 10.25 2.72 -7.16
C PRO A 250 9.99 1.21 -7.31
N HIS A 251 9.60 0.58 -6.21
CA HIS A 251 9.09 -0.79 -6.22
C HIS A 251 7.70 -0.80 -6.85
N GLU A 252 7.56 -1.31 -8.08
CA GLU A 252 6.32 -1.16 -8.88
C GLU A 252 5.02 -1.53 -8.15
N PRO A 253 4.94 -2.62 -7.35
CA PRO A 253 3.73 -2.94 -6.60
C PRO A 253 3.26 -1.84 -5.62
N SER A 254 4.17 -0.98 -5.15
CA SER A 254 3.80 0.09 -4.21
C SER A 254 3.06 1.25 -4.88
N ALA A 255 3.05 1.32 -6.23
CA ALA A 255 2.32 2.33 -6.97
C ALA A 255 0.82 2.32 -6.67
N ALA A 256 0.25 1.15 -6.37
CA ALA A 256 -1.16 1.00 -6.01
C ALA A 256 -1.53 1.75 -4.72
N PHE A 257 -0.56 1.99 -3.82
CA PHE A 257 -0.80 2.69 -2.56
C PHE A 257 -0.99 4.21 -2.70
N ASN A 258 -0.75 4.74 -3.90
CA ASN A 258 -1.04 6.13 -4.25
C ASN A 258 -2.52 6.33 -4.64
N ALA A 259 -3.34 5.28 -4.66
CA ALA A 259 -4.77 5.41 -4.89
C ALA A 259 -5.46 6.17 -3.73
N ARG A 260 -6.41 7.04 -4.08
CA ARG A 260 -7.05 7.99 -3.17
C ARG A 260 -7.84 7.28 -2.06
N PRO A 261 -7.54 7.56 -0.78
CA PRO A 261 -8.51 7.43 0.30
C PRO A 261 -9.52 8.59 0.26
N GLU A 262 -10.71 8.40 0.83
CA GLU A 262 -11.70 9.47 1.07
C GLU A 262 -11.06 10.65 1.81
N PRO A 263 -11.35 11.92 1.46
CA PRO A 263 -10.67 13.09 2.02
C PRO A 263 -11.28 13.57 3.35
N VAL A 264 -10.46 13.56 4.40
CA VAL A 264 -10.75 14.10 5.75
C VAL A 264 -9.47 14.69 6.34
N HIS A 265 -9.57 15.87 6.95
CA HIS A 265 -8.44 16.53 7.60
C HIS A 265 -8.45 16.25 9.11
N GLN A 266 -7.38 15.64 9.64
CA GLN A 266 -7.16 15.48 11.08
C GLN A 266 -5.71 15.72 11.46
N ASP A 267 -5.49 16.20 12.69
CA ASP A 267 -4.16 16.39 13.24
C ASP A 267 -3.52 15.05 13.67
N LEU A 268 -2.34 14.79 13.12
CA LEU A 268 -1.39 13.80 13.64
C LEU A 268 -0.47 14.45 14.68
N PRO A 269 -0.38 13.94 15.90
CA PRO A 269 0.63 14.37 16.85
C PRO A 269 2.04 14.03 16.34
N ALA A 270 3.07 14.54 17.03
CA ALA A 270 4.47 14.27 16.71
C ALA A 270 4.77 12.77 16.81
N CYS A 271 4.87 12.09 15.66
CA CYS A 271 5.14 10.66 15.56
C CYS A 271 6.62 10.38 15.20
N GLY A 272 7.53 11.21 15.70
CA GLY A 272 8.98 11.08 15.47
C GLY A 272 9.49 11.51 14.10
N LEU A 273 8.62 12.02 13.21
CA LEU A 273 9.02 12.61 11.93
C LEU A 273 9.00 14.14 11.98
N HIS A 274 9.79 14.76 11.10
CA HIS A 274 9.80 16.21 10.92
C HIS A 274 8.40 16.73 10.50
N SER A 275 7.98 17.88 11.02
CA SER A 275 6.62 18.43 10.80
C SER A 275 6.26 18.57 9.32
N LYS A 276 7.16 19.15 8.51
CA LYS A 276 6.95 19.26 7.05
C LYS A 276 6.75 17.91 6.35
N THR A 277 7.42 16.85 6.84
CA THR A 277 7.21 15.50 6.32
C THR A 277 5.81 15.01 6.63
N LEU A 278 5.33 15.27 7.85
CA LEU A 278 3.98 14.90 8.26
C LEU A 278 2.92 15.67 7.50
N ASP A 279 3.13 16.97 7.27
CA ASP A 279 2.23 17.79 6.47
C ASP A 279 2.10 17.24 5.04
N GLN A 280 3.18 16.75 4.44
CA GLN A 280 3.10 16.09 3.14
C GLN A 280 2.37 14.73 3.21
N LEU A 281 2.64 13.91 4.23
CA LEU A 281 2.00 12.59 4.38
C LEU A 281 0.51 12.66 4.73
N ARG A 282 0.04 13.79 5.27
CA ARG A 282 -1.39 14.08 5.51
C ARG A 282 -2.15 14.31 4.21
N GLN A 283 -1.50 14.86 3.19
CA GLN A 283 -2.14 15.20 1.93
C GLN A 283 -2.67 13.95 1.22
N CYS A 284 -3.81 14.12 0.55
CA CYS A 284 -4.36 13.07 -0.29
C CYS A 284 -3.39 12.78 -1.45
N PRO A 285 -3.02 11.52 -1.68
CA PRO A 285 -2.21 11.14 -2.83
C PRO A 285 -2.83 11.60 -4.14
N THR A 286 -2.06 12.29 -4.98
CA THR A 286 -2.51 12.80 -6.29
C THR A 286 -2.04 11.94 -7.46
N LEU A 287 -1.12 11.00 -7.21
CA LEU A 287 -0.45 10.20 -8.24
C LEU A 287 -1.27 9.01 -8.75
N GLY A 288 -2.45 8.70 -8.20
CA GLY A 288 -3.25 7.57 -8.68
C GLY A 288 -2.52 6.23 -8.54
N LYS A 289 -2.45 5.41 -9.61
CA LYS A 289 -1.75 4.10 -9.60
C LYS A 289 -0.30 4.20 -10.14
N SER A 290 0.27 5.40 -10.11
CA SER A 290 1.51 5.77 -10.78
C SER A 290 2.63 6.06 -9.78
N SER A 291 3.90 6.00 -10.21
CA SER A 291 5.06 6.19 -9.32
C SER A 291 6.06 7.19 -9.89
N ILE A 292 6.55 8.12 -9.07
CA ILE A 292 7.55 9.10 -9.49
C ILE A 292 8.84 8.38 -9.90
N ARG A 293 9.32 8.64 -11.11
CA ARG A 293 10.63 8.19 -11.63
C ARG A 293 11.66 9.31 -11.59
N VAL A 294 11.24 10.56 -11.80
CA VAL A 294 12.13 11.72 -11.77
C VAL A 294 11.49 12.81 -10.95
N LEU A 295 12.25 13.37 -10.00
CA LEU A 295 11.91 14.57 -9.26
C LEU A 295 12.92 15.65 -9.61
N GLU A 296 12.45 16.84 -9.97
CA GLU A 296 13.27 17.99 -10.30
C GLU A 296 12.83 19.17 -9.44
N MET A 297 13.77 19.72 -8.68
CA MET A 297 13.62 20.97 -7.96
C MET A 297 14.35 22.06 -8.72
N LYS A 298 13.62 23.13 -9.04
CA LYS A 298 14.17 24.34 -9.64
C LYS A 298 13.50 25.55 -9.01
N ASP A 299 14.29 26.53 -8.59
CA ASP A 299 13.80 27.76 -7.94
C ASP A 299 12.84 27.46 -6.76
N TYR A 300 13.19 26.45 -5.96
CA TYR A 300 12.39 25.94 -4.83
C TYR A 300 11.00 25.37 -5.20
N ALA A 301 10.70 25.22 -6.49
CA ALA A 301 9.50 24.57 -6.98
C ALA A 301 9.79 23.13 -7.40
N TYR A 302 8.85 22.21 -7.11
CA TYR A 302 8.96 20.81 -7.49
C TYR A 302 8.20 20.52 -8.78
N THR A 303 8.83 19.75 -9.66
CA THR A 303 8.21 19.11 -10.80
C THR A 303 8.60 17.64 -10.82
N TRP A 304 7.74 16.78 -11.34
CA TRP A 304 8.02 15.34 -11.38
C TRP A 304 7.52 14.69 -12.65
N LYS A 305 8.15 13.57 -13.00
CA LYS A 305 7.73 12.67 -14.06
C LYS A 305 7.39 11.32 -13.43
N VAL A 306 6.24 10.83 -13.85
CA VAL A 306 5.67 9.53 -13.50
C VAL A 306 6.20 8.46 -14.46
#